data_AF-A0A7V0Z6F9-F1
#
_entry.id   AF-A0A7V0Z6F9-F1
#
_cell.length_a   1.000
_cell.length_b   1.000
_cell.length_c   1.000
_cell.angle_alpha   90.00
_cell.angle_beta   90.00
_cell.angle_gamma   90.00
#
_symmetry.space_group_name_H-M   'P 1'
#
loop_
_entity.id
_entity.type
_entity.pdbx_description
1 polymer ?
#
loop_
_entity_poly.entity_id
_entity_poly.type
_entity_poly.pdbx_seq_one_letter_code
_entity_poly.pdbx_strand_id
1 'polypeptide(L)'
;MSRCTSLRAVVSYYKGWVKKWCELVPKAVACLERDIEDLLVFFQEKKKLWKKLRTTNVIEGLFKELHRRTRPMSIFVNVASCERIIFALFNKYNKKWKEHRYVSIH
;
A
#
# COMPACT_ATOMS: atom_id res chain seq x y z
N MET A 1 -11.59 -12.64 8.80
CA MET A 1 -10.19 -12.34 9.19
C MET A 1 -10.19 -11.67 10.56
N SER A 2 -9.76 -12.39 11.60
CA SER A 2 -9.65 -11.84 12.96
C SER A 2 -8.70 -10.64 12.97
N ARG A 3 -9.15 -9.50 13.52
CA ARG A 3 -8.33 -8.27 13.58
C ARG A 3 -7.31 -8.43 14.70
N CYS A 4 -6.08 -8.85 14.37
CA CYS A 4 -4.99 -8.85 15.35
C CYS A 4 -4.74 -7.42 15.84
N THR A 5 -4.91 -7.21 17.15
CA THR A 5 -4.81 -5.91 17.80
C THR A 5 -3.45 -5.67 18.48
N SER A 6 -2.55 -6.66 18.48
CA SER A 6 -1.23 -6.58 19.11
C SER A 6 -0.11 -7.17 18.25
N LEU A 7 1.08 -6.56 18.34
CA LEU A 7 2.30 -7.01 17.65
C LEU A 7 2.64 -8.47 17.97
N ARG A 8 2.57 -8.84 19.25
CA ARG A 8 2.81 -10.22 19.72
C ARG A 8 1.88 -11.24 19.06
N ALA A 9 0.59 -10.91 18.92
CA ALA A 9 -0.36 -11.80 18.25
C ALA A 9 0.03 -11.98 16.77
N VAL A 10 0.36 -10.89 16.07
CA VAL A 10 0.75 -10.96 14.65
C VAL A 10 1.98 -11.82 14.43
N VAL A 11 3.00 -11.69 15.27
CA VAL A 11 4.22 -12.52 15.19
C VAL A 11 3.90 -14.01 15.37
N SER A 12 3.02 -14.35 16.32
CA SER A 12 2.60 -15.74 16.53
C SER A 12 1.85 -16.30 15.31
N TYR A 13 0.92 -15.53 14.75
CA TYR A 13 0.22 -15.90 13.52
C TYR A 13 1.15 -16.04 12.33
N TYR A 14 2.12 -15.13 12.18
CA TYR A 14 3.13 -15.18 11.13
C TYR A 14 3.95 -16.47 11.21
N LYS A 15 4.43 -16.85 12.40
CA LYS A 15 5.16 -18.12 12.61
C LYS A 15 4.32 -19.34 12.22
N GLY A 16 3.05 -19.37 12.62
CA GLY A 16 2.12 -20.44 12.23
C GLY A 16 1.87 -20.48 10.71
N TRP A 17 1.80 -19.31 10.07
CA TRP A 17 1.65 -19.19 8.62
C TRP A 17 2.90 -19.67 7.88
N VAL A 18 4.10 -19.26 8.28
CA VAL A 18 5.37 -19.73 7.71
C VAL A 18 5.45 -21.26 7.75
N LYS A 19 5.18 -21.86 8.91
CA LYS A 19 5.20 -23.32 9.06
C LYS A 19 4.25 -24.04 8.09
N LYS A 20 3.10 -23.43 7.79
CA LYS A 20 2.09 -24.03 6.89
C LYS A 20 2.43 -23.85 5.40
N TRP A 21 3.05 -22.74 5.04
CA TRP A 21 3.19 -22.33 3.62
C TRP A 21 4.62 -22.43 3.08
N CYS A 22 5.62 -22.71 3.92
CA CYS A 22 7.02 -22.82 3.52
C CYS A 22 7.22 -23.82 2.37
N GLU A 23 6.57 -24.99 2.44
CA GLU A 23 6.71 -26.04 1.41
C GLU A 23 5.92 -25.74 0.14
N LEU A 24 4.75 -25.10 0.26
CA LEU A 24 3.84 -24.86 -0.87
C LEU A 24 4.26 -23.64 -1.69
N VAL A 25 4.70 -22.56 -1.04
CA VAL A 25 4.99 -21.27 -1.68
C VAL A 25 6.24 -20.60 -1.07
N PRO A 26 7.41 -21.25 -1.14
CA PRO A 26 8.64 -20.77 -0.49
C PRO A 26 9.04 -19.35 -0.91
N LYS A 27 8.79 -18.99 -2.18
CA LYS A 27 9.06 -17.62 -2.70
C LYS A 27 8.21 -16.55 -2.03
N ALA A 28 6.92 -16.84 -1.77
CA ALA A 28 6.04 -15.89 -1.11
C ALA A 28 6.40 -15.74 0.37
N VAL A 29 6.80 -16.84 1.02
CA VAL A 29 7.28 -16.84 2.40
C VAL A 29 8.56 -16.01 2.53
N ALA A 30 9.56 -16.25 1.67
CA ALA A 30 10.81 -15.50 1.66
C ALA A 30 10.60 -14.01 1.35
N CYS A 31 9.66 -13.68 0.45
CA CYS A 31 9.31 -12.28 0.20
C CYS A 31 8.75 -11.61 1.45
N LEU A 32 7.79 -12.26 2.11
CA LEU A 32 7.16 -11.71 3.30
C LEU A 32 8.15 -11.62 4.47
N GLU A 33 9.06 -12.58 4.61
CA GLU A 33 10.09 -12.59 5.65
C GLU A 33 11.06 -11.40 5.56
N ARG A 34 11.44 -10.98 4.35
CA ARG A 34 12.30 -9.80 4.16
C ARG A 34 11.61 -8.51 4.61
N ASP A 35 10.32 -8.38 4.31
CA ASP A 35 9.60 -7.11 4.49
C ASP A 35 8.79 -7.08 5.79
N ILE A 36 8.76 -8.16 6.59
CA ILE A 36 7.87 -8.29 7.75
C ILE A 36 8.13 -7.23 8.82
N GLU A 37 9.39 -6.85 9.05
CA GLU A 37 9.75 -5.86 10.05
C GLU A 37 9.17 -4.49 9.68
N ASP A 38 9.35 -4.08 8.42
CA ASP A 38 8.81 -2.83 7.87
C ASP A 38 7.27 -2.83 7.88
N LEU A 39 6.65 -3.95 7.54
CA LEU A 39 5.19 -4.11 7.54
C LEU A 39 4.57 -3.99 8.94
N LEU A 40 5.35 -4.16 10.01
CA LEU A 40 4.88 -4.08 11.40
C LEU A 40 5.13 -2.72 12.05
N VAL A 41 5.88 -1.81 11.40
CA VAL A 41 6.21 -0.48 11.94
C VAL A 41 4.96 0.35 12.29
N PHE A 42 3.87 0.20 11.53
CA PHE A 42 2.63 0.98 11.78
C PHE A 42 1.98 0.70 13.15
N PHE A 43 2.34 -0.40 13.84
CA PHE A 43 1.86 -0.67 15.20
C PHE A 43 2.39 0.34 16.23
N GLN A 44 3.47 1.06 15.91
CA GLN A 44 4.02 2.13 16.76
C GLN A 44 3.20 3.43 16.68
N GLU A 45 2.36 3.57 15.65
CA GLU A 45 1.53 4.75 15.43
C GLU A 45 0.25 4.76 16.25
N LYS A 46 -0.42 5.92 16.33
CA LYS A 46 -1.73 6.05 17.00
C LYS A 46 -2.75 5.10 16.37
N LYS A 47 -3.53 4.37 17.18
CA LYS A 47 -4.59 3.44 16.74
C LYS A 47 -5.59 4.05 15.73
N LYS A 48 -5.86 5.36 15.82
CA LYS A 48 -6.71 6.09 14.86
C LYS A 48 -6.16 6.03 13.42
N LEU A 49 -4.83 5.95 13.27
CA LEU A 49 -4.15 5.90 11.97
C LEU A 49 -4.04 4.48 11.41
N TRP A 50 -4.12 3.44 12.25
CA TRP A 50 -3.95 2.05 11.82
C TRP A 50 -4.89 1.65 10.68
N LYS A 51 -6.14 2.13 10.69
CA LYS A 51 -7.10 1.83 9.61
C LYS A 51 -6.64 2.35 8.24
N LYS A 52 -5.96 3.50 8.22
CA LYS A 52 -5.42 4.10 7.00
C LYS A 52 -4.07 3.44 6.64
N LEU A 53 -3.14 3.38 7.59
CA LEU A 53 -1.78 2.89 7.38
C LEU A 53 -1.71 1.40 7.01
N ARG A 54 -2.61 0.56 7.54
CA ARG A 54 -2.65 -0.88 7.22
C ARG A 54 -3.06 -1.16 5.77
N THR A 55 -3.62 -0.18 5.05
CA THR A 55 -4.17 -0.40 3.71
C THR A 55 -3.45 0.44 2.68
N THR A 56 -3.02 -0.20 1.61
CA THR A 56 -2.42 0.42 0.42
C THR A 56 -3.46 1.01 -0.53
N ASN A 57 -4.75 0.99 -0.17
CA ASN A 57 -5.89 1.44 -0.99
C ASN A 57 -5.69 2.82 -1.65
N VAL A 58 -5.07 3.76 -0.95
CA VAL A 58 -4.81 5.11 -1.48
C VAL A 58 -3.81 5.05 -2.64
N ILE A 59 -2.73 4.30 -2.45
CA ILE A 59 -1.65 4.12 -3.43
C ILE A 59 -2.16 3.29 -4.60
N GLU A 60 -2.83 2.16 -4.33
CA GLU A 60 -3.43 1.29 -5.33
C GLU A 60 -4.48 2.02 -6.18
N GLY A 61 -5.30 2.87 -5.56
CA GLY A 61 -6.30 3.67 -6.27
C GLY A 61 -5.66 4.67 -7.25
N LEU A 62 -4.50 5.23 -6.89
CA LEU A 62 -3.74 6.14 -7.73
C LEU A 62 -3.04 5.40 -8.88
N PHE A 63 -2.41 4.24 -8.60
CA PHE A 63 -1.84 3.40 -9.67
C PHE A 63 -2.90 2.86 -10.61
N LYS A 64 -4.08 2.50 -10.11
CA LYS A 64 -5.20 2.07 -10.94
C LYS A 64 -5.63 3.16 -11.92
N GLU A 65 -5.73 4.40 -11.46
CA GLU A 65 -6.09 5.53 -12.31
C GLU A 65 -4.96 5.88 -13.30
N LEU A 66 -3.69 5.73 -12.89
CA LEU A 66 -2.55 5.86 -13.79
C LEU A 66 -2.61 4.81 -14.91
N HIS A 67 -2.71 3.52 -14.55
CA HIS A 67 -2.84 2.43 -15.52
C HIS A 67 -4.06 2.60 -16.43
N ARG A 68 -5.20 3.09 -15.92
CA ARG A 68 -6.38 3.36 -16.74
C ARG A 68 -6.11 4.40 -17.83
N ARG A 69 -5.28 5.41 -17.54
CA ARG A 69 -4.91 6.48 -18.48
C ARG A 69 -3.84 6.04 -19.47
N THR A 70 -2.89 5.23 -19.04
CA THR A 70 -1.77 4.79 -19.87
C THR A 70 -2.10 3.55 -20.71
N ARG A 71 -3.04 2.69 -20.30
CA ARG A 71 -3.43 1.48 -21.05
C ARG A 71 -3.80 1.72 -22.53
N PRO A 72 -4.56 2.77 -22.92
CA PRO A 72 -4.81 3.04 -24.35
C PRO A 72 -3.61 3.66 -25.09
N MET A 73 -2.61 4.16 -24.36
CA MET A 73 -1.41 4.79 -24.91
C MET A 73 -0.37 3.69 -25.14
N SER A 74 -0.54 2.92 -26.22
CA SER A 74 0.33 1.76 -26.56
C SER A 74 1.82 2.09 -26.53
N ILE A 75 2.20 3.33 -26.91
CA ILE A 75 3.57 3.84 -26.89
C ILE A 75 3.55 5.33 -26.49
N PHE A 76 4.49 5.75 -25.64
CA PHE A 76 4.76 7.16 -25.38
C PHE A 76 5.81 7.69 -26.35
N VAL A 77 5.50 8.77 -27.06
CA VAL A 77 6.41 9.40 -28.03
C VAL A 77 7.64 10.03 -27.35
N ASN A 78 7.49 10.51 -26.10
CA ASN A 78 8.58 11.05 -25.30
C ASN A 78 8.32 10.88 -23.79
N VAL A 79 9.40 10.90 -23.00
CA VAL A 79 9.33 10.81 -21.53
C VAL A 79 8.54 11.97 -20.94
N ALA A 80 8.71 13.18 -21.47
CA ALA A 80 7.99 14.38 -21.03
C ALA A 80 6.46 14.25 -21.11
N SER A 81 5.92 13.49 -22.08
CA SER A 81 4.49 13.22 -22.19
C SER A 81 3.99 12.32 -21.07
N CYS A 82 4.79 11.32 -20.68
CA CYS A 82 4.48 10.46 -19.53
C CYS A 82 4.50 11.28 -18.23
N GLU A 83 5.52 12.10 -18.03
CA GLU A 83 5.66 12.98 -16.87
C GLU A 83 4.47 13.92 -16.70
N ARG A 84 3.99 14.53 -17.79
CA ARG A 84 2.79 15.38 -17.75
C ARG A 84 1.55 14.65 -17.24
N ILE A 85 1.35 13.40 -17.64
CA ILE A 85 0.20 12.60 -17.20
C ILE A 85 0.32 12.26 -15.71
N ILE A 86 1.51 11.85 -15.27
CA ILE A 86 1.80 11.56 -13.87
C ILE A 86 1.59 12.81 -13.02
N PHE A 87 2.18 13.94 -13.42
CA PHE A 87 2.05 15.22 -12.73
C PHE A 87 0.59 15.69 -12.65
N ALA A 88 -0.16 15.63 -13.74
CA ALA A 88 -1.57 16.00 -13.75
C ALA A 88 -2.40 15.11 -12.81
N LEU A 89 -2.10 13.81 -12.74
CA LEU A 89 -2.75 12.88 -11.82
C LEU A 89 -2.44 13.23 -10.36
N PHE A 90 -1.16 13.44 -10.02
CA PHE A 90 -0.75 13.81 -8.67
C PHE A 90 -1.34 15.15 -8.25
N ASN A 91 -1.34 16.15 -9.13
CA ASN A 91 -1.94 17.44 -8.83
C ASN A 91 -3.45 17.32 -8.57
N LYS A 92 -4.16 16.50 -9.36
CA LYS A 92 -5.59 16.22 -9.15
C LYS A 92 -5.86 15.57 -7.79
N TYR A 93 -5.09 14.54 -7.42
CA TYR A 93 -5.26 13.85 -6.14
C TYR A 93 -4.86 14.75 -4.97
N ASN A 94 -3.79 15.53 -5.09
CA ASN A 94 -3.38 16.51 -4.08
C ASN A 94 -4.47 17.57 -3.85
N LYS A 95 -5.08 18.10 -4.91
CA LYS A 95 -6.21 19.04 -4.78
C LYS A 95 -7.40 18.37 -4.08
N LYS A 96 -7.76 17.16 -4.48
CA LYS A 96 -8.85 16.38 -3.87
C LYS A 96 -8.58 16.11 -2.38
N TRP A 97 -7.35 15.79 -2.00
CA TRP A 97 -6.98 15.54 -0.59
C TRP A 97 -6.87 16.81 0.25
N LYS A 98 -6.64 17.97 -0.38
CA LYS A 98 -6.75 19.28 0.29
C LYS A 98 -8.21 19.63 0.58
N GLU A 99 -9.12 19.35 -0.35
CA GLU A 99 -10.56 19.63 -0.21
C GLU A 99 -11.23 18.67 0.79
N HIS A 100 -10.94 17.37 0.69
CA HIS A 100 -11.38 16.39 1.67
C HIS A 100 -10.36 16.32 2.80
N ARG A 101 -10.64 16.97 3.94
CA ARG A 101 -9.80 17.03 5.15
C ARG A 101 -9.37 15.62 5.64
N TYR A 102 -8.34 15.02 5.03
CA TYR A 102 -7.72 13.78 5.50
C TYR A 102 -6.94 14.00 6.81
N VAL A 103 -6.69 15.27 7.15
CA VAL A 103 -5.91 15.80 8.29
C VAL A 103 -6.82 16.34 9.42
N SER A 104 -8.10 15.97 9.49
CA SER A 104 -8.87 16.13 10.74
C SER A 104 -8.44 15.07 11.76
N ILE A 105 -7.21 15.17 12.21
CA ILE A 105 -6.65 14.47 13.37
C ILE A 105 -6.03 15.55 14.27
N HIS A 106 -6.85 16.54 14.61
CA HIS A 106 -6.69 17.34 15.82
C HIS A 106 -7.83 16.90 16.74
#